data_AF-A0A1V6I0E3-F1
#
_entry.id   AF-A0A1V6I0E3-F1
#
_cell.length_a   1.000
_cell.length_b   1.000
_cell.length_c   1.000
_cell.angle_alpha   90.00
_cell.angle_beta   90.00
_cell.angle_gamma   90.00
#
_symmetry.space_group_name_H-M   'P 1'
#
loop_
_entity.id
_entity.type
_entity.pdbx_description
1 polymer ?
#
loop_
_entity_poly.entity_id
_entity_poly.type
_entity_poly.pdbx_seq_one_letter_code
_entity_poly.pdbx_strand_id
1 'polypeptide(L)'
;MIQHEKAIVIKDLNKKYYKKKQSSSNLFKNIKSNNNTESFFALKNINLEINKGEIIGIIGPNGAGKSTLLKILAEVTPPTSGKIEINGKIASILEIGIGFQPDLSGYENIFLSGRLYGLSKKQIKSKLEQIIEMFGFADFINTPVKYYSSGMYMRLAFAIITNIEADIYLFDEILSVGDLGFQSKVLSEIERLKSTGSTILIVTHSPKNIYQICDKMILIHLGDVIFTGSPNETILAYRNIIYSSQNVRQSRKSNVLNTDILKKFKSSDIKPEIADFNLIFFSISNSPNEEGETLRCDKDIFLKLIFNYHSPQDFKLILVLQDLQGNAINTHFININLSHSIIEKEIVLLIEKNTFNEMSIMFDILISSLDDKILINYRNLCETTLESNNNLSKLMGYINIPIKEIKKTRNANTI
;
A
#
# COMPACT_ATOMS: atom_id res chain seq x y z
N MET A 1 -15.80 -6.85 -33.80
CA MET A 1 -15.09 -7.01 -32.50
C MET A 1 -13.70 -7.50 -32.82
N ILE A 2 -12.66 -6.84 -32.31
CA ILE A 2 -11.28 -7.36 -32.40
C ILE A 2 -11.15 -8.39 -31.27
N GLN A 3 -10.95 -9.66 -31.63
CA GLN A 3 -10.81 -10.74 -30.67
C GLN A 3 -9.35 -10.79 -30.22
N HIS A 4 -9.07 -10.16 -29.07
CA HIS A 4 -7.72 -10.14 -28.52
C HIS A 4 -7.25 -11.56 -28.15
N GLU A 5 -6.03 -11.89 -28.57
CA GLU A 5 -5.43 -13.19 -28.28
C GLU A 5 -5.16 -13.32 -26.77
N LYS A 6 -5.47 -14.49 -26.19
CA LYS A 6 -5.31 -14.75 -24.76
C LYS A 6 -3.89 -15.17 -24.45
N ALA A 7 -3.27 -14.53 -23.47
CA ALA A 7 -1.97 -14.93 -22.91
C ALA A 7 -2.15 -16.03 -21.86
N ILE A 8 -3.16 -15.89 -20.99
CA ILE A 8 -3.45 -16.83 -19.90
C ILE A 8 -4.97 -17.03 -19.82
N VAL A 9 -5.41 -18.29 -19.76
CA VAL A 9 -6.79 -18.68 -19.46
C VAL A 9 -6.79 -19.66 -18.30
N ILE A 10 -7.51 -19.34 -17.23
CA ILE A 10 -7.65 -20.14 -16.02
C ILE A 10 -9.12 -20.53 -15.88
N LYS A 11 -9.40 -21.83 -15.72
CA LYS A 11 -10.75 -22.38 -15.54
C LYS A 11 -10.81 -23.26 -14.29
N ASP A 12 -11.74 -22.96 -13.39
CA ASP A 12 -12.05 -23.70 -12.15
C ASP A 12 -10.82 -24.04 -11.29
N LEU A 13 -9.84 -23.14 -11.23
CA LEU A 13 -8.57 -23.37 -10.54
C LEU A 13 -8.76 -23.37 -9.01
N ASN A 14 -8.36 -24.47 -8.40
CA ASN A 14 -8.36 -24.64 -6.95
C ASN A 14 -6.95 -25.03 -6.47
N LYS A 15 -6.54 -24.50 -5.30
CA LYS A 15 -5.33 -24.93 -4.60
C LYS A 15 -5.61 -25.15 -3.12
N LYS A 16 -5.44 -26.41 -2.71
CA LYS A 16 -5.58 -26.89 -1.33
C LYS A 16 -4.22 -27.24 -0.75
N TYR A 17 -3.97 -26.83 0.49
CA TYR A 17 -2.81 -27.20 1.28
C TYR A 17 -3.22 -27.98 2.53
N TYR A 18 -2.33 -28.85 3.00
CA TYR A 18 -2.51 -29.67 4.20
C TYR A 18 -1.54 -29.21 5.28
N LYS A 19 -2.07 -28.85 6.45
CA LYS A 19 -1.32 -28.44 7.62
C LYS A 19 -1.02 -29.69 8.47
N LYS A 20 0.26 -30.06 8.57
CA LYS A 20 0.70 -31.01 9.59
C LYS A 20 0.57 -30.33 10.95
N LYS A 21 -0.07 -30.99 11.93
CA LYS A 21 0.03 -30.57 13.33
C LYS A 21 1.49 -30.75 13.77
N GLN A 22 2.11 -29.70 14.29
CA GLN A 22 3.39 -29.83 14.98
C GLN A 22 3.13 -30.64 16.26
N SER A 23 3.66 -31.86 16.31
CA SER A 23 3.59 -32.72 17.49
C SER A 23 4.66 -32.32 18.48
N SER A 24 4.48 -31.19 19.18
CA SER A 24 5.21 -30.93 20.42
C SER A 24 4.85 -32.02 21.43
N SER A 25 5.87 -32.78 21.86
CA SER A 25 5.81 -33.91 22.81
C SER A 25 4.79 -35.02 22.51
N ASN A 26 5.25 -36.10 21.86
CA ASN A 26 5.08 -37.47 22.36
C ASN A 26 5.89 -38.46 21.48
N LEU A 27 7.08 -38.85 21.97
CA LEU A 27 7.95 -39.83 21.30
C LEU A 27 7.42 -41.27 21.36
N PHE A 28 6.39 -41.54 22.17
CA PHE A 28 5.76 -42.86 22.28
C PHE A 28 4.24 -42.75 22.48
N LYS A 29 3.45 -43.03 21.44
CA LYS A 29 2.13 -43.70 21.56
C LYS A 29 1.54 -44.12 20.20
N ASN A 30 1.57 -45.43 20.00
CA ASN A 30 0.59 -46.29 19.34
C ASN A 30 0.07 -45.93 17.94
N ILE A 31 0.37 -46.85 17.01
CA ILE A 31 -0.28 -47.04 15.72
C ILE A 31 -1.79 -47.28 15.92
N LYS A 32 -2.61 -46.24 15.76
CA LYS A 32 -4.01 -46.35 15.33
C LYS A 32 -4.41 -45.09 14.56
N SER A 33 -4.85 -45.31 13.32
CA SER A 33 -5.15 -44.26 12.34
C SER A 33 -6.21 -43.29 12.84
N ASN A 34 -5.85 -42.01 12.98
CA ASN A 34 -6.78 -40.92 12.73
C ASN A 34 -6.01 -39.66 12.28
N ASN A 35 -5.64 -39.64 11.00
CA ASN A 35 -4.90 -38.53 10.37
C ASN A 35 -5.81 -37.31 10.18
N ASN A 36 -6.12 -36.59 11.26
CA ASN A 36 -6.74 -35.27 11.21
C ASN A 36 -5.70 -34.21 10.73
N THR A 37 -5.36 -34.28 9.44
CA THR A 37 -4.65 -33.22 8.73
C THR A 37 -5.63 -32.09 8.41
N GLU A 38 -5.57 -31.01 9.19
CA GLU A 38 -6.27 -29.77 8.86
C GLU A 38 -5.89 -29.34 7.44
N SER A 39 -6.86 -28.90 6.65
CA SER A 39 -6.62 -28.50 5.27
C SER A 39 -7.35 -27.20 4.96
N PHE A 40 -6.74 -26.35 4.15
CA PHE A 40 -7.29 -25.06 3.75
C PHE A 40 -7.11 -24.84 2.25
N PHE A 41 -8.00 -24.06 1.66
CA PHE A 41 -7.86 -23.60 0.28
C PHE A 41 -7.14 -22.25 0.27
N ALA A 42 -6.02 -22.18 -0.45
CA ALA A 42 -5.33 -20.93 -0.76
C ALA A 42 -5.88 -20.27 -2.03
N LEU A 43 -6.49 -21.06 -2.93
CA LEU A 43 -7.26 -20.61 -4.08
C LEU A 43 -8.51 -21.49 -4.24
N LYS A 44 -9.63 -20.88 -4.62
CA LYS A 44 -10.94 -21.51 -4.80
C LYS A 44 -11.56 -21.03 -6.10
N ASN A 45 -11.95 -21.97 -6.96
CA ASN A 45 -12.69 -21.73 -8.19
C ASN A 45 -12.24 -20.51 -9.04
N ILE A 46 -10.93 -20.28 -9.14
CA ILE A 46 -10.38 -19.13 -9.86
C ILE A 46 -10.63 -19.30 -11.35
N ASN A 47 -11.33 -18.32 -11.93
CA ASN A 47 -11.64 -18.24 -13.34
C ASN A 47 -11.16 -16.87 -13.83
N LEU A 48 -10.17 -16.85 -14.74
CA LEU A 48 -9.49 -15.63 -15.18
C LEU A 48 -9.09 -15.72 -16.65
N GLU A 49 -9.18 -14.58 -17.33
CA GLU A 49 -8.67 -14.38 -18.69
C GLU A 49 -7.82 -13.11 -18.76
N ILE A 50 -6.64 -13.25 -19.35
CA ILE A 50 -5.67 -12.18 -19.56
C ILE A 50 -5.30 -12.17 -21.05
N ASN A 51 -5.40 -11.01 -21.69
CA ASN A 51 -5.06 -10.82 -23.09
C ASN A 51 -3.56 -10.53 -23.24
N LYS A 52 -2.98 -10.82 -24.41
CA LYS A 52 -1.57 -10.49 -24.68
C LYS A 52 -1.34 -8.97 -24.63
N GLY A 53 -0.24 -8.56 -24.02
CA GLY A 53 0.18 -7.16 -23.89
C GLY A 53 -0.49 -6.37 -22.75
N GLU A 54 -1.34 -7.00 -21.94
CA GLU A 54 -1.94 -6.35 -20.76
C GLU A 54 -0.97 -6.33 -19.55
N ILE A 55 -0.96 -5.22 -18.82
CA ILE A 55 -0.46 -5.15 -17.44
C ILE A 55 -1.62 -5.38 -16.48
N ILE A 56 -1.57 -6.47 -15.73
CA ILE A 56 -2.56 -6.90 -14.75
C ILE A 56 -2.03 -6.72 -13.33
N GLY A 57 -2.65 -5.83 -12.55
CA GLY A 57 -2.37 -5.71 -11.12
C GLY A 57 -3.19 -6.71 -10.30
N ILE A 58 -2.53 -7.55 -9.50
CA ILE A 58 -3.16 -8.53 -8.61
C ILE A 58 -3.03 -8.01 -7.17
N ILE A 59 -4.15 -7.59 -6.59
CA ILE A 59 -4.20 -6.99 -5.25
C ILE A 59 -5.10 -7.79 -4.30
N GLY A 60 -5.02 -7.48 -3.01
CA GLY A 60 -5.78 -8.15 -1.96
C GLY A 60 -4.98 -8.29 -0.66
N PRO A 61 -5.62 -8.66 0.47
CA PRO A 61 -4.95 -8.74 1.76
C PRO A 61 -3.82 -9.79 1.82
N ASN A 62 -3.05 -9.77 2.90
CA ASN A 62 -2.08 -10.82 3.19
C ASN A 62 -2.80 -12.14 3.45
N GLY A 63 -2.25 -13.24 2.94
CA GLY A 63 -2.89 -14.56 2.97
C GLY A 63 -4.05 -14.76 1.98
N ALA A 64 -4.39 -13.78 1.13
CA ALA A 64 -5.51 -13.89 0.19
C ALA A 64 -5.32 -14.90 -0.95
N GLY A 65 -4.09 -15.38 -1.21
CA GLY A 65 -3.76 -16.34 -2.28
C GLY A 65 -2.88 -15.80 -3.42
N LYS A 66 -2.57 -14.49 -3.44
CA LYS A 66 -1.82 -13.81 -4.53
C LYS A 66 -0.55 -14.55 -4.99
N SER A 67 0.42 -14.74 -4.09
CA SER A 67 1.66 -15.46 -4.40
C SER A 67 1.45 -16.96 -4.67
N THR A 68 0.34 -17.55 -4.20
CA THR A 68 -0.03 -18.94 -4.58
C THR A 68 -0.49 -19.02 -6.03
N LEU A 69 -1.27 -18.04 -6.51
CA LEU A 69 -1.66 -17.94 -7.91
C LEU A 69 -0.42 -17.78 -8.81
N LEU A 70 0.49 -16.88 -8.44
CA LEU A 70 1.76 -16.71 -9.13
C LEU A 70 2.58 -18.01 -9.17
N LYS A 71 2.76 -18.72 -8.04
CA LYS A 71 3.47 -20.02 -8.00
C LYS A 71 2.88 -21.09 -8.90
N ILE A 72 1.58 -21.05 -9.14
CA ILE A 72 0.91 -21.98 -10.05
C ILE A 72 1.12 -21.54 -11.50
N LEU A 73 1.06 -20.25 -11.80
CA LEU A 73 1.33 -19.71 -13.14
C LEU A 73 2.78 -19.91 -13.57
N ALA A 74 3.75 -19.77 -12.66
CA ALA A 74 5.16 -20.06 -12.93
C ALA A 74 5.53 -21.56 -12.81
N GLU A 75 4.54 -22.45 -12.75
CA GLU A 75 4.70 -23.92 -12.65
C GLU A 75 5.49 -24.45 -11.44
N VAL A 76 5.88 -23.58 -10.49
CA VAL A 76 6.58 -23.90 -9.22
C VAL A 76 5.76 -24.83 -8.33
N THR A 77 4.43 -24.83 -8.46
CA THR A 77 3.55 -25.71 -7.69
C THR A 77 2.29 -26.06 -8.50
N PRO A 78 1.94 -27.34 -8.65
CA PRO A 78 0.75 -27.71 -9.43
C PRO A 78 -0.55 -27.29 -8.72
N PRO A 79 -1.64 -27.06 -9.48
CA PRO A 79 -2.98 -26.88 -8.93
C PRO A 79 -3.47 -28.16 -8.22
N THR A 80 -4.52 -28.04 -7.41
CA THR A 80 -5.24 -29.21 -6.87
C THR A 80 -6.29 -29.71 -7.84
N SER A 81 -6.96 -28.80 -8.54
CA SER A 81 -7.87 -29.06 -9.65
C SER A 81 -8.07 -27.80 -10.49
N GLY A 82 -8.74 -27.93 -11.64
CA GLY A 82 -8.90 -26.88 -12.64
C GLY A 82 -7.94 -27.03 -13.81
N LYS A 83 -8.00 -26.10 -14.77
CA LYS A 83 -7.15 -26.05 -15.97
C LYS A 83 -6.53 -24.68 -16.13
N ILE A 84 -5.33 -24.66 -16.68
CA ILE A 84 -4.57 -23.45 -17.01
C ILE A 84 -4.03 -23.65 -18.42
N GLU A 85 -4.28 -22.67 -19.29
CA GLU A 85 -3.75 -22.58 -20.65
C GLU A 85 -2.86 -21.32 -20.67
N ILE A 86 -1.57 -21.47 -20.99
CA ILE A 86 -0.57 -20.40 -21.05
C ILE A 86 0.00 -20.37 -22.47
N ASN A 87 -0.14 -19.22 -23.14
CA ASN A 87 0.24 -19.04 -24.55
C ASN A 87 1.48 -18.15 -24.66
N GLY A 88 2.62 -18.69 -24.22
CA GLY A 88 3.92 -18.04 -24.29
C GLY A 88 4.89 -18.52 -23.20
N LYS A 89 6.13 -18.06 -23.28
CA LYS A 89 7.16 -18.30 -22.27
C LYS A 89 6.97 -17.37 -21.08
N ILE A 90 7.02 -17.91 -19.87
CA ILE A 90 6.99 -17.15 -18.62
C ILE A 90 8.41 -16.85 -18.12
N ALA A 91 8.63 -15.61 -17.67
CA ALA A 91 9.73 -15.22 -16.79
C ALA A 91 9.17 -14.69 -15.46
N SER A 92 9.77 -15.07 -14.33
CA SER A 92 9.10 -14.92 -13.03
C SER A 92 10.06 -14.67 -11.87
N ILE A 93 9.73 -13.70 -11.01
CA ILE A 93 10.51 -13.36 -9.80
C ILE A 93 9.85 -13.94 -8.53
N LEU A 94 9.49 -15.22 -8.52
CA LEU A 94 8.73 -15.76 -7.38
C LEU A 94 9.63 -16.08 -6.20
N GLU A 95 9.34 -15.39 -5.10
CA GLU A 95 10.02 -15.48 -3.81
C GLU A 95 11.54 -15.26 -3.87
N ILE A 96 12.00 -14.44 -2.91
CA ILE A 96 13.40 -14.29 -2.59
C ILE A 96 13.94 -15.68 -2.20
N GLY A 97 14.63 -16.36 -3.13
CA GLY A 97 15.28 -17.65 -2.88
C GLY A 97 15.16 -18.71 -3.99
N ILE A 98 14.16 -18.69 -4.87
CA ILE A 98 13.90 -19.86 -5.75
C ILE A 98 14.93 -20.02 -6.90
N GLY A 99 15.57 -18.94 -7.35
CA GLY A 99 16.51 -18.97 -8.48
C GLY A 99 18.00 -18.80 -8.13
N PHE A 100 18.34 -18.21 -6.97
CA PHE A 100 19.74 -17.94 -6.62
C PHE A 100 20.29 -18.95 -5.62
N GLN A 101 21.54 -19.38 -5.85
CA GLN A 101 22.32 -20.13 -4.88
C GLN A 101 23.04 -19.14 -3.93
N PRO A 102 22.78 -19.16 -2.61
CA PRO A 102 23.30 -18.16 -1.67
C PRO A 102 24.83 -18.07 -1.59
N ASP A 103 25.52 -19.19 -1.80
CA ASP A 103 26.99 -19.27 -1.77
C ASP A 103 27.67 -18.80 -3.07
N LEU A 104 26.92 -18.66 -4.17
CA LEU A 104 27.43 -18.15 -5.43
C LEU A 104 27.39 -16.61 -5.47
N SER A 105 28.33 -16.02 -6.21
CA SER A 105 28.36 -14.57 -6.49
C SER A 105 27.14 -14.10 -7.28
N GLY A 106 26.90 -12.78 -7.30
CA GLY A 106 25.91 -12.18 -8.20
C GLY A 106 26.18 -12.53 -9.67
N TYR A 107 27.44 -12.48 -10.10
CA TYR A 107 27.89 -12.89 -11.43
C TYR A 107 27.48 -14.33 -11.75
N GLU A 108 27.81 -15.28 -10.88
CA GLU A 108 27.47 -16.69 -11.08
C GLU A 108 25.95 -16.93 -11.06
N ASN A 109 25.21 -16.19 -10.23
CA ASN A 109 23.75 -16.24 -10.20
C ASN A 109 23.08 -15.67 -11.46
N ILE A 110 23.69 -14.70 -12.16
CA ILE A 110 23.26 -14.28 -13.51
C ILE A 110 23.38 -15.46 -14.48
N PHE A 111 24.51 -16.17 -14.46
CA PHE A 111 24.70 -17.34 -15.34
C PHE A 111 23.77 -18.50 -14.98
N LEU A 112 23.60 -18.82 -13.70
CA LEU A 112 22.69 -19.87 -13.23
C LEU A 112 21.24 -19.57 -13.66
N SER A 113 20.74 -18.38 -13.33
CA SER A 113 19.37 -17.96 -13.65
C SER A 113 19.14 -17.92 -15.17
N GLY A 114 20.06 -17.33 -15.94
CA GLY A 114 19.96 -17.29 -17.40
C GLY A 114 19.91 -18.71 -18.02
N ARG A 115 20.65 -19.67 -17.44
CA ARG A 115 20.58 -21.08 -17.87
C ARG A 115 19.24 -21.74 -17.52
N LEU A 116 18.68 -21.50 -16.34
CA LEU A 116 17.36 -22.00 -15.95
C LEU A 116 16.27 -21.50 -16.91
N TYR A 117 16.39 -20.26 -17.39
CA TYR A 117 15.50 -19.66 -18.41
C TYR A 117 15.87 -20.00 -19.87
N GLY A 118 16.72 -21.02 -20.09
CA GLY A 118 17.03 -21.58 -21.40
C GLY A 118 18.03 -20.80 -22.25
N LEU A 119 18.69 -19.77 -21.71
CA LEU A 119 19.66 -18.98 -22.48
C LEU A 119 20.98 -19.72 -22.69
N SER A 120 21.62 -19.47 -23.84
CA SER A 120 23.00 -19.88 -24.09
C SER A 120 23.99 -19.01 -23.31
N LYS A 121 25.20 -19.54 -23.02
CA LYS A 121 26.29 -18.76 -22.40
C LYS A 121 26.65 -17.50 -23.21
N LYS A 122 26.41 -17.51 -24.53
CA LYS A 122 26.61 -16.35 -25.43
C LYS A 122 25.54 -15.28 -25.20
N GLN A 123 24.26 -15.67 -25.15
CA GLN A 123 23.13 -14.75 -24.87
C GLN A 123 23.23 -14.12 -23.47
N ILE A 124 23.65 -14.89 -22.46
CA ILE A 124 23.87 -14.36 -21.10
C ILE A 124 25.01 -13.31 -21.13
N LYS A 125 26.14 -13.62 -21.79
CA LYS A 125 27.25 -12.68 -21.93
C LYS A 125 26.85 -11.37 -22.64
N SER A 126 26.03 -11.42 -23.68
CA SER A 126 25.60 -10.21 -24.40
C SER A 126 24.65 -9.30 -23.62
N LYS A 127 24.08 -9.78 -22.50
CA LYS A 127 23.20 -8.99 -21.61
C LYS A 127 23.84 -8.66 -20.26
N LEU A 128 25.04 -9.16 -20.00
CA LEU A 128 25.71 -9.06 -18.70
C LEU A 128 25.90 -7.60 -18.25
N GLU A 129 26.31 -6.72 -19.16
CA GLU A 129 26.55 -5.30 -18.88
C GLU A 129 25.25 -4.58 -18.48
N GLN A 130 24.17 -4.77 -19.25
CA GLN A 130 22.83 -4.24 -18.96
C GLN A 130 22.27 -4.73 -17.61
N ILE A 131 22.52 -6.00 -17.26
CA ILE A 131 22.11 -6.57 -15.97
C ILE A 131 22.89 -5.94 -14.82
N ILE A 132 24.20 -5.73 -14.97
CA ILE A 132 25.05 -5.10 -13.94
C ILE A 132 24.70 -3.61 -13.75
N GLU A 133 24.44 -2.89 -14.85
CA GLU A 133 23.99 -1.49 -14.83
C GLU A 133 22.64 -1.34 -14.12
N MET A 134 21.68 -2.23 -14.40
CA MET A 134 20.37 -2.21 -13.77
C MET A 134 20.42 -2.63 -12.29
N PHE A 135 21.30 -3.57 -11.93
CA PHE A 135 21.59 -3.92 -10.53
C PHE A 135 22.15 -2.73 -9.73
N GLY A 136 23.01 -1.92 -10.35
CA GLY A 136 23.49 -0.64 -9.79
C GLY A 136 24.56 -0.75 -8.69
N PHE A 137 25.05 -1.96 -8.39
CA PHE A 137 26.06 -2.23 -7.37
C PHE A 137 27.22 -3.08 -7.94
N ALA A 138 27.86 -2.59 -9.00
CA ALA A 138 28.87 -3.33 -9.76
C ALA A 138 30.00 -3.91 -8.89
N ASP A 139 30.48 -3.18 -7.89
CA ASP A 139 31.55 -3.63 -6.98
C ASP A 139 31.18 -4.91 -6.19
N PHE A 140 29.89 -5.13 -5.94
CA PHE A 140 29.38 -6.29 -5.21
C PHE A 140 29.05 -7.49 -6.11
N ILE A 141 29.23 -7.38 -7.44
CA ILE A 141 28.81 -8.45 -8.37
C ILE A 141 29.53 -9.77 -8.13
N ASN A 142 30.78 -9.72 -7.65
CA ASN A 142 31.60 -10.90 -7.34
C ASN A 142 31.41 -11.38 -5.88
N THR A 143 30.62 -10.68 -5.06
CA THR A 143 30.33 -11.08 -3.68
C THR A 143 29.19 -12.13 -3.65
N PRO A 144 29.29 -13.20 -2.83
CA PRO A 144 28.21 -14.17 -2.66
C PRO A 144 26.88 -13.54 -2.23
N VAL A 145 25.78 -13.93 -2.86
CA VAL A 145 24.49 -13.24 -2.69
C VAL A 145 23.88 -13.41 -1.29
N LYS A 146 24.36 -14.37 -0.47
CA LYS A 146 24.03 -14.44 0.97
C LYS A 146 24.47 -13.21 1.79
N TYR A 147 25.39 -12.40 1.26
CA TYR A 147 25.82 -11.14 1.87
C TYR A 147 25.11 -9.92 1.30
N TYR A 148 24.18 -10.10 0.35
CA TYR A 148 23.40 -8.99 -0.21
C TYR A 148 22.33 -8.55 0.78
N SER A 149 22.05 -7.25 0.82
CA SER A 149 20.79 -6.77 1.41
C SER A 149 19.59 -7.29 0.60
N SER A 150 18.40 -7.33 1.22
CA SER A 150 17.15 -7.66 0.52
C SER A 150 16.92 -6.78 -0.71
N GLY A 151 17.32 -5.50 -0.65
CA GLY A 151 17.29 -4.58 -1.78
C GLY A 151 18.25 -4.98 -2.90
N MET A 152 19.53 -5.26 -2.59
CA MET A 152 20.49 -5.75 -3.60
C MET A 152 20.01 -7.06 -4.24
N TYR A 153 19.48 -7.99 -3.44
CA TYR A 153 18.92 -9.25 -3.94
C TYR A 153 17.78 -9.00 -4.93
N MET A 154 16.79 -8.19 -4.54
CA MET A 154 15.63 -7.86 -5.40
C MET A 154 16.07 -7.14 -6.69
N ARG A 155 17.04 -6.21 -6.60
CA ARG A 155 17.60 -5.50 -7.76
C ARG A 155 18.26 -6.44 -8.77
N LEU A 156 19.11 -7.36 -8.30
CA LEU A 156 19.76 -8.32 -9.18
C LEU A 156 18.74 -9.28 -9.81
N ALA A 157 17.77 -9.76 -9.03
CA ALA A 157 16.73 -10.64 -9.51
C ALA A 157 15.84 -9.95 -10.56
N PHE A 158 15.44 -8.70 -10.33
CA PHE A 158 14.71 -7.88 -11.31
C PHE A 158 15.53 -7.70 -12.59
N ALA A 159 16.78 -7.25 -12.46
CA ALA A 159 17.68 -7.02 -13.59
C ALA A 159 17.88 -8.25 -14.48
N ILE A 160 18.01 -9.44 -13.88
CA ILE A 160 18.09 -10.71 -14.63
C ILE A 160 16.77 -10.98 -15.36
N ILE A 161 15.63 -10.89 -14.66
CA ILE A 161 14.31 -11.26 -15.21
C ILE A 161 13.91 -10.36 -16.38
N THR A 162 14.08 -9.05 -16.28
CA THR A 162 13.69 -8.11 -17.35
C THR A 162 14.58 -8.19 -18.59
N ASN A 163 15.81 -8.68 -18.42
CA ASN A 163 16.74 -8.98 -19.52
C ASN A 163 16.50 -10.36 -20.16
N ILE A 164 15.67 -11.23 -19.60
CA ILE A 164 15.25 -12.47 -20.26
C ILE A 164 14.12 -12.16 -21.25
N GLU A 165 14.22 -12.65 -22.47
CA GLU A 165 13.11 -12.62 -23.44
C GLU A 165 12.04 -13.65 -23.04
N ALA A 166 10.82 -13.15 -22.80
CA ALA A 166 9.63 -13.90 -22.43
C ALA A 166 8.36 -13.15 -22.91
N ASP A 167 7.28 -13.90 -23.13
CA ASP A 167 5.98 -13.34 -23.54
C ASP A 167 5.15 -12.84 -22.35
N ILE A 168 5.43 -13.40 -21.16
CA ILE A 168 4.70 -13.16 -19.91
C ILE A 168 5.70 -12.96 -18.77
N TYR A 169 5.59 -11.83 -18.06
CA TYR A 169 6.38 -11.53 -16.86
C TYR A 169 5.51 -11.57 -15.61
N LEU A 170 5.99 -12.24 -14.56
CA LEU A 170 5.30 -12.35 -13.27
C LEU A 170 6.17 -11.71 -12.17
N PHE A 171 5.64 -10.67 -11.54
CA PHE A 171 6.33 -9.87 -10.54
C PHE A 171 5.62 -9.96 -9.18
N ASP A 172 6.32 -10.38 -8.12
CA ASP A 172 5.78 -10.43 -6.74
C ASP A 172 6.50 -9.37 -5.88
N GLU A 173 5.74 -8.39 -5.39
CA GLU A 173 6.19 -7.30 -4.50
C GLU A 173 7.43 -6.48 -4.93
N ILE A 174 7.76 -6.44 -6.22
CA ILE A 174 8.96 -5.78 -6.76
C ILE A 174 9.14 -4.29 -6.42
N LEU A 175 8.07 -3.59 -6.03
CA LEU A 175 8.09 -2.17 -5.62
C LEU A 175 8.08 -1.97 -4.10
N SER A 176 8.13 -3.03 -3.28
CA SER A 176 8.22 -2.90 -1.81
C SER A 176 9.66 -2.72 -1.31
N VAL A 177 10.67 -2.98 -2.15
CA VAL A 177 12.09 -2.96 -1.75
C VAL A 177 12.93 -2.08 -2.69
N GLY A 178 13.45 -0.97 -2.17
CA GLY A 178 14.40 -0.09 -2.87
C GLY A 178 14.07 1.40 -2.75
N ASP A 179 15.08 2.25 -2.95
CA ASP A 179 14.90 3.70 -3.04
C ASP A 179 14.05 4.14 -4.25
N LEU A 180 13.61 5.40 -4.21
CA LEU A 180 12.78 6.03 -5.26
C LEU A 180 13.45 6.01 -6.64
N GLY A 181 14.78 6.09 -6.70
CA GLY A 181 15.53 6.04 -7.96
C GLY A 181 15.41 4.68 -8.64
N PHE A 182 15.50 3.59 -7.87
CA PHE A 182 15.28 2.25 -8.39
C PHE A 182 13.81 1.96 -8.70
N GLN A 183 12.86 2.46 -7.90
CA GLN A 183 11.43 2.32 -8.21
C GLN A 183 11.08 2.97 -9.57
N SER A 184 11.67 4.14 -9.88
CA SER A 184 11.54 4.79 -11.19
C SER A 184 12.12 3.92 -12.33
N LYS A 185 13.32 3.34 -12.14
CA LYS A 185 13.90 2.38 -13.10
C LYS A 185 12.99 1.16 -13.34
N VAL A 186 12.40 0.60 -12.28
CA VAL A 186 11.48 -0.53 -12.36
C VAL A 186 10.24 -0.19 -13.19
N LEU A 187 9.61 0.96 -12.94
CA LEU A 187 8.42 1.38 -13.70
C LEU A 187 8.73 1.61 -15.18
N SER A 188 9.82 2.32 -15.49
CA SER A 188 10.30 2.55 -16.86
C SER A 188 10.58 1.23 -17.61
N GLU A 189 11.17 0.25 -16.93
CA GLU A 189 11.44 -1.06 -17.52
C GLU A 189 10.17 -1.89 -17.75
N ILE A 190 9.17 -1.78 -16.86
CA ILE A 190 7.85 -2.40 -17.06
C ILE A 190 7.13 -1.79 -18.27
N GLU A 191 7.18 -0.46 -18.44
CA GLU A 191 6.66 0.22 -19.62
C GLU A 191 7.40 -0.21 -20.91
N ARG A 192 8.74 -0.36 -20.84
CA ARG A 192 9.54 -0.89 -21.95
C ARG A 192 9.11 -2.31 -22.34
N LEU A 193 8.91 -3.19 -21.38
CA LEU A 193 8.43 -4.56 -21.64
C LEU A 193 7.00 -4.57 -22.24
N LYS A 194 6.10 -3.70 -21.77
CA LYS A 194 4.78 -3.53 -22.39
C LYS A 194 4.89 -3.07 -23.84
N SER A 195 5.81 -2.14 -24.14
CA SER A 195 6.02 -1.62 -25.50
C SER A 195 6.52 -2.71 -26.49
N THR A 196 7.15 -3.78 -25.99
CA THR A 196 7.53 -4.95 -26.79
C THR A 196 6.40 -5.98 -26.95
N GLY A 197 5.18 -5.68 -26.48
CA GLY A 197 4.02 -6.58 -26.57
C GLY A 197 3.94 -7.63 -25.46
N SER A 198 4.82 -7.57 -24.46
CA SER A 198 4.85 -8.53 -23.36
C SER A 198 3.69 -8.34 -22.40
N THR A 199 3.15 -9.44 -21.89
CA THR A 199 2.09 -9.46 -20.88
C THR A 199 2.72 -9.42 -19.49
N ILE A 200 2.16 -8.69 -18.53
CA ILE A 200 2.79 -8.48 -17.23
C ILE A 200 1.75 -8.65 -16.11
N LEU A 201 2.03 -9.52 -15.13
CA LEU A 201 1.22 -9.67 -13.92
C LEU A 201 2.03 -9.18 -12.72
N ILE A 202 1.48 -8.23 -11.96
CA ILE A 202 2.16 -7.61 -10.81
C ILE A 202 1.33 -7.85 -9.55
N VAL A 203 1.86 -8.63 -8.60
CA VAL A 203 1.31 -8.73 -7.24
C VAL A 203 1.86 -7.60 -6.38
N THR A 204 0.97 -6.91 -5.66
CA THR A 204 1.34 -5.92 -4.65
C THR A 204 0.34 -5.92 -3.49
N HIS A 205 0.81 -5.54 -2.30
CA HIS A 205 -0.04 -5.13 -1.18
C HIS A 205 -0.28 -3.60 -1.14
N SER A 206 0.48 -2.81 -1.91
CA SER A 206 0.30 -1.36 -2.10
C SER A 206 -0.15 -1.03 -3.54
N PRO A 207 -1.46 -0.84 -3.78
CA PRO A 207 -1.99 -0.51 -5.11
C PRO A 207 -1.56 0.89 -5.60
N LYS A 208 -1.24 1.82 -4.68
CA LYS A 208 -0.83 3.20 -4.99
C LYS A 208 0.37 3.26 -5.95
N ASN A 209 1.23 2.24 -5.95
CA ASN A 209 2.50 2.23 -6.69
C ASN A 209 2.36 1.71 -8.13
N ILE A 210 1.25 1.06 -8.50
CA ILE A 210 1.07 0.44 -9.85
C ILE A 210 -0.21 0.84 -10.59
N TYR A 211 -1.15 1.54 -9.94
CA TYR A 211 -2.48 1.77 -10.56
C TYR A 211 -2.46 2.58 -11.86
N GLN A 212 -1.40 3.37 -12.11
CA GLN A 212 -1.25 4.17 -13.33
C GLN A 212 -0.76 3.35 -14.53
N ILE A 213 -0.06 2.23 -14.30
CA ILE A 213 0.53 1.39 -15.36
C ILE A 213 -0.33 0.17 -15.71
N CYS A 214 -1.19 -0.29 -14.78
CA CYS A 214 -2.08 -1.43 -15.02
C CYS A 214 -3.24 -1.06 -15.95
N ASP A 215 -3.47 -1.87 -16.99
CA ASP A 215 -4.67 -1.78 -17.83
C ASP A 215 -5.91 -2.27 -17.08
N LYS A 216 -5.72 -3.26 -16.20
CA LYS A 216 -6.76 -3.97 -15.48
C LYS A 216 -6.23 -4.44 -14.13
N MET A 217 -7.11 -4.59 -13.15
CA MET A 217 -6.77 -5.16 -11.86
C MET A 217 -7.71 -6.30 -11.47
N ILE A 218 -7.16 -7.23 -10.69
CA ILE A 218 -7.83 -8.39 -10.11
C ILE A 218 -7.68 -8.28 -8.59
N LEU A 219 -8.78 -8.36 -7.88
CA LEU A 219 -8.81 -8.40 -6.42
C LEU A 219 -9.12 -9.82 -5.95
N ILE A 220 -8.21 -10.38 -5.16
CA ILE A 220 -8.33 -11.70 -4.55
C ILE A 220 -8.58 -11.55 -3.05
N HIS A 221 -9.51 -12.34 -2.49
CA HIS A 221 -9.81 -12.37 -1.07
C HIS A 221 -10.16 -13.79 -0.63
N LEU A 222 -9.53 -14.29 0.45
CA LEU A 222 -9.73 -15.63 1.00
C LEU A 222 -9.63 -16.79 -0.01
N GLY A 223 -8.86 -16.60 -1.09
CA GLY A 223 -8.67 -17.56 -2.18
C GLY A 223 -9.64 -17.40 -3.36
N ASP A 224 -10.61 -16.49 -3.29
CA ASP A 224 -11.60 -16.24 -4.34
C ASP A 224 -11.26 -14.94 -5.11
N VAL A 225 -11.49 -14.91 -6.43
CA VAL A 225 -11.50 -13.64 -7.20
C VAL A 225 -12.86 -12.99 -7.01
N ILE A 226 -12.85 -11.78 -6.44
CA ILE A 226 -14.05 -11.11 -5.94
C ILE A 226 -14.34 -9.78 -6.66
N PHE A 227 -13.35 -9.22 -7.35
CA PHE A 227 -13.55 -8.13 -8.29
C PHE A 227 -12.49 -8.19 -9.40
N THR A 228 -12.85 -7.74 -10.60
CA THR A 228 -11.94 -7.61 -11.74
C THR A 228 -12.46 -6.49 -12.62
N GLY A 229 -11.65 -5.45 -12.87
CA GLY A 229 -12.08 -4.25 -13.58
C GLY A 229 -10.95 -3.24 -13.75
N SER A 230 -11.28 -1.96 -13.89
CA SER A 230 -10.25 -0.91 -13.96
C SER A 230 -9.47 -0.80 -12.63
N PRO A 231 -8.24 -0.23 -12.64
CA PRO A 231 -7.47 -0.02 -11.42
C PRO A 231 -8.24 0.77 -10.35
N ASN A 232 -8.92 1.84 -10.74
CA ASN A 232 -9.66 2.71 -9.82
C ASN A 232 -10.83 1.99 -9.15
N GLU A 233 -11.66 1.28 -9.92
CA GLU A 233 -12.78 0.48 -9.37
C GLU A 233 -12.26 -0.63 -8.46
N THR A 234 -11.17 -1.29 -8.86
CA THR A 234 -10.58 -2.39 -8.10
C THR A 234 -9.96 -1.91 -6.78
N ILE A 235 -9.37 -0.72 -6.75
CA ILE A 235 -8.89 -0.07 -5.52
C ILE A 235 -10.06 0.34 -4.62
N LEU A 236 -11.17 0.84 -5.17
CA LEU A 236 -12.39 1.13 -4.41
C LEU A 236 -13.00 -0.15 -3.81
N ALA A 237 -13.05 -1.24 -4.58
CA ALA A 237 -13.47 -2.55 -4.08
C ALA A 237 -12.52 -3.07 -2.97
N TYR A 238 -11.20 -2.96 -3.16
CA TYR A 238 -10.21 -3.36 -2.15
C TYR A 238 -10.33 -2.56 -0.87
N ARG A 239 -10.48 -1.23 -0.97
CA ARG A 239 -10.80 -0.35 0.16
C ARG A 239 -12.07 -0.82 0.85
N ASN A 240 -13.16 -1.03 0.11
CA ASN A 240 -14.41 -1.56 0.67
C ASN A 240 -14.25 -2.91 1.37
N ILE A 241 -13.21 -3.70 1.08
CA ILE A 241 -12.95 -4.99 1.73
C ILE A 241 -11.96 -4.93 2.88
N ILE A 242 -10.96 -4.05 2.85
CA ILE A 242 -10.22 -3.69 4.08
C ILE A 242 -11.21 -3.08 5.06
N TYR A 243 -11.96 -2.06 4.62
CA TYR A 243 -12.99 -1.44 5.42
C TYR A 243 -14.15 -2.39 5.74
N SER A 244 -14.54 -3.40 4.93
CA SER A 244 -15.57 -4.37 5.35
C SER A 244 -15.05 -5.49 6.23
N SER A 245 -13.79 -5.89 6.11
CA SER A 245 -13.11 -6.75 7.09
C SER A 245 -12.96 -6.03 8.43
N GLN A 246 -12.76 -4.70 8.38
CA GLN A 246 -12.87 -3.83 9.53
C GLN A 246 -14.33 -3.58 9.95
N ASN A 247 -15.33 -3.50 9.05
CA ASN A 247 -16.74 -3.20 9.40
C ASN A 247 -17.55 -4.44 9.85
N VAL A 248 -17.13 -5.65 9.49
CA VAL A 248 -17.58 -6.92 10.10
C VAL A 248 -16.80 -7.21 11.41
N ARG A 249 -15.77 -6.41 11.71
CA ARG A 249 -15.17 -6.27 13.05
C ARG A 249 -15.59 -4.98 13.80
N GLN A 250 -16.22 -4.02 13.14
CA GLN A 250 -16.35 -2.63 13.60
C GLN A 250 -17.25 -1.80 12.68
N SER A 251 -18.54 -2.08 12.69
CA SER A 251 -19.55 -1.36 11.90
C SER A 251 -19.53 0.16 12.18
N ARG A 252 -19.24 0.98 11.15
CA ARG A 252 -19.80 2.31 10.85
C ARG A 252 -19.15 2.96 9.62
N LYS A 253 -19.99 3.35 8.64
CA LYS A 253 -19.61 4.16 7.47
C LYS A 253 -19.31 5.62 7.83
N SER A 254 -18.59 6.29 6.93
CA SER A 254 -18.07 7.66 7.00
C SER A 254 -18.92 8.71 6.26
N ASN A 255 -18.49 9.98 6.38
CA ASN A 255 -18.70 11.20 5.54
C ASN A 255 -19.34 12.38 6.35
N VAL A 256 -18.71 13.54 6.64
CA VAL A 256 -18.12 14.65 5.79
C VAL A 256 -19.20 15.71 5.45
N LEU A 257 -19.10 17.03 5.70
CA LEU A 257 -18.03 17.95 6.20
C LEU A 257 -18.61 19.25 6.87
N ASN A 258 -17.73 20.18 7.29
CA ASN A 258 -17.81 21.67 7.24
C ASN A 258 -18.21 22.53 8.48
N THR A 259 -17.61 23.73 8.60
CA THR A 259 -17.68 24.57 9.81
C THR A 259 -18.57 25.83 9.74
N ASP A 260 -18.91 26.37 8.57
CA ASP A 260 -20.14 27.18 8.42
C ASP A 260 -21.41 26.29 8.39
N ILE A 261 -21.22 24.97 8.45
CA ILE A 261 -22.25 24.00 8.80
C ILE A 261 -22.34 23.81 10.34
N LEU A 262 -21.41 24.33 11.18
CA LEU A 262 -21.44 24.18 12.66
C LEU A 262 -22.76 24.64 13.30
N LYS A 263 -23.38 25.70 12.77
CA LYS A 263 -24.71 26.19 13.23
C LYS A 263 -25.87 25.23 12.91
N LYS A 264 -25.62 24.12 12.23
CA LYS A 264 -26.55 23.03 11.89
C LYS A 264 -26.26 21.71 12.61
N PHE A 265 -25.24 21.64 13.49
CA PHE A 265 -24.96 20.43 14.28
C PHE A 265 -25.96 20.28 15.45
N LYS A 266 -27.21 19.96 15.11
CA LYS A 266 -28.10 19.28 16.07
C LYS A 266 -27.80 17.80 16.05
N SER A 267 -27.48 17.30 17.25
CA SER A 267 -27.54 15.91 17.71
C SER A 267 -28.34 14.93 16.83
N SER A 268 -27.65 13.94 16.27
CA SER A 268 -28.20 12.66 15.81
C SER A 268 -27.04 11.65 15.66
N ASP A 269 -26.98 10.49 16.32
CA ASP A 269 -27.89 9.90 17.30
C ASP A 269 -27.09 9.24 18.44
N ILE A 270 -26.92 9.96 19.55
CA ILE A 270 -26.68 9.39 20.89
C ILE A 270 -27.54 10.21 21.84
N LYS A 271 -28.32 9.56 22.72
CA LYS A 271 -29.20 10.26 23.67
C LYS A 271 -28.36 11.19 24.57
N PRO A 272 -28.69 12.50 24.65
CA PRO A 272 -27.99 13.44 25.52
C PRO A 272 -28.52 13.31 26.95
N GLU A 273 -28.06 12.29 27.68
CA GLU A 273 -28.42 12.06 29.09
C GLU A 273 -27.20 11.94 30.02
N ILE A 274 -25.97 12.13 29.53
CA ILE A 274 -24.75 11.86 30.33
C ILE A 274 -23.68 12.98 30.27
N ALA A 275 -23.57 13.84 29.26
CA ALA A 275 -22.64 14.99 29.34
C ALA A 275 -23.03 16.15 28.42
N ASP A 276 -23.00 17.36 28.96
CA ASP A 276 -23.00 18.60 28.17
C ASP A 276 -21.53 18.99 27.95
N PHE A 277 -21.03 18.90 26.72
CA PHE A 277 -19.73 19.45 26.32
C PHE A 277 -19.95 20.47 25.22
N ASN A 278 -19.26 21.61 25.33
CA ASN A 278 -19.34 22.71 24.39
C ASN A 278 -17.93 23.25 24.12
N LEU A 279 -17.41 22.98 22.93
CA LEU A 279 -16.13 23.52 22.47
C LEU A 279 -16.28 25.03 22.20
N ILE A 280 -15.50 25.85 22.88
CA ILE A 280 -15.51 27.32 22.75
C ILE A 280 -14.47 27.76 21.73
N PHE A 281 -13.26 27.18 21.80
CA PHE A 281 -12.13 27.58 20.98
C PHE A 281 -11.25 26.38 20.63
N PHE A 282 -10.71 26.40 19.41
CA PHE A 282 -9.68 25.50 18.93
C PHE A 282 -8.70 26.31 18.08
N SER A 283 -7.40 26.20 18.36
CA SER A 283 -6.36 26.76 17.49
C SER A 283 -5.17 25.81 17.36
N ILE A 284 -4.41 26.04 16.29
CA ILE A 284 -3.18 25.35 15.96
C ILE A 284 -2.13 26.39 15.53
N SER A 285 -0.93 26.30 16.09
CA SER A 285 0.17 27.25 15.85
C SER A 285 1.54 26.59 16.05
N ASN A 286 2.62 27.21 15.57
CA ASN A 286 3.99 26.80 15.94
C ASN A 286 4.53 27.52 17.20
N SER A 287 3.70 28.34 17.84
CA SER A 287 4.04 29.14 19.01
C SER A 287 2.79 29.32 19.85
N PRO A 288 2.81 29.02 21.16
CA PRO A 288 1.60 28.92 21.97
C PRO A 288 0.86 30.27 22.17
N ASN A 289 1.49 31.39 21.81
CA ASN A 289 0.99 32.75 22.02
C ASN A 289 0.85 33.58 20.72
N GLU A 290 1.10 33.00 19.54
CA GLU A 290 1.07 33.72 18.25
C GLU A 290 0.06 33.07 17.30
N GLU A 291 -0.91 33.87 16.83
CA GLU A 291 -1.94 33.45 15.88
C GLU A 291 -1.59 33.92 14.46
N GLY A 292 -1.82 33.07 13.46
CA GLY A 292 -1.77 33.45 12.05
C GLY A 292 -0.45 33.25 11.29
N GLU A 293 0.59 32.65 11.89
CA GLU A 293 1.75 32.18 11.10
C GLU A 293 1.39 30.94 10.26
N THR A 294 2.00 30.81 9.09
CA THR A 294 1.94 29.59 8.28
C THR A 294 2.57 28.41 9.03
N LEU A 295 1.82 27.33 9.19
CA LEU A 295 2.25 26.17 9.95
C LEU A 295 3.40 25.43 9.27
N ARG A 296 4.47 25.19 10.03
CA ARG A 296 5.72 24.59 9.59
C ARG A 296 5.93 23.23 10.23
N CYS A 297 6.31 22.24 9.43
CA CYS A 297 6.61 20.88 9.92
C CYS A 297 7.95 20.78 10.66
N ASP A 298 8.89 21.71 10.43
CA ASP A 298 10.22 21.72 11.05
C ASP A 298 10.27 22.44 12.41
N LYS A 299 9.15 23.06 12.82
CA LYS A 299 8.92 23.62 14.15
C LYS A 299 7.95 22.72 14.93
N ASP A 300 7.97 22.85 16.26
CA ASP A 300 6.99 22.19 17.13
C ASP A 300 5.58 22.75 16.87
N ILE A 301 4.54 21.93 17.07
CA ILE A 301 3.15 22.30 16.80
C ILE A 301 2.36 22.26 18.11
N PHE A 302 1.67 23.34 18.42
CA PHE A 302 0.81 23.50 19.58
C PHE A 302 -0.66 23.40 19.15
N LEU A 303 -1.44 22.62 19.89
CA LEU A 303 -2.90 22.56 19.77
C LEU A 303 -3.51 23.14 21.05
N LYS A 304 -4.28 24.22 20.95
CA LYS A 304 -4.98 24.82 22.09
C LYS A 304 -6.48 24.59 21.96
N LEU A 305 -7.08 24.13 23.04
CA LEU A 305 -8.51 23.84 23.15
C LEU A 305 -9.08 24.54 24.38
N ILE A 306 -10.20 25.24 24.23
CA ILE A 306 -10.99 25.76 25.35
C ILE A 306 -12.41 25.23 25.19
N PHE A 307 -12.95 24.63 26.26
CA PHE A 307 -14.30 24.07 26.26
C PHE A 307 -14.96 24.20 27.63
N ASN A 308 -16.28 24.28 27.61
CA ASN A 308 -17.12 24.07 28.79
C ASN A 308 -17.59 22.63 28.82
N TYR A 309 -17.60 22.01 30.00
CA TYR A 309 -18.19 20.68 30.18
C TYR A 309 -18.90 20.54 31.53
N HIS A 310 -19.95 19.72 31.54
CA HIS A 310 -20.63 19.21 32.72
C HIS A 310 -20.89 17.72 32.50
N SER A 311 -20.34 16.88 33.39
CA SER A 311 -20.45 15.43 33.30
C SER A 311 -20.51 14.80 34.70
N PRO A 312 -21.50 13.94 34.99
CA PRO A 312 -21.62 13.19 36.24
C PRO A 312 -20.67 11.97 36.28
N GLN A 313 -19.79 11.81 35.28
CA GLN A 313 -18.79 10.73 35.18
C GLN A 313 -17.49 11.23 34.52
N ASP A 314 -16.37 10.60 34.88
CA ASP A 314 -15.08 10.81 34.22
C ASP A 314 -15.15 10.45 32.72
N PHE A 315 -14.40 11.17 31.89
CA PHE A 315 -14.34 10.94 30.44
C PHE A 315 -12.93 11.08 29.89
N LYS A 316 -12.66 10.44 28.74
CA LYS A 316 -11.44 10.62 27.97
C LYS A 316 -11.72 11.55 26.81
N LEU A 317 -10.96 12.63 26.70
CA LEU A 317 -10.83 13.43 25.48
C LEU A 317 -9.80 12.76 24.58
N ILE A 318 -10.16 12.51 23.33
CA ILE A 318 -9.33 11.82 22.33
C ILE A 318 -9.17 12.76 21.15
N LEU A 319 -7.94 13.07 20.78
CA LEU A 319 -7.61 13.95 19.66
C LEU A 319 -6.99 13.13 18.55
N VAL A 320 -7.62 13.08 17.39
CA VAL A 320 -7.15 12.32 16.23
C VAL A 320 -6.70 13.29 15.15
N LEU A 321 -5.43 13.19 14.76
CA LEU A 321 -4.90 13.82 13.55
C LEU A 321 -5.12 12.88 12.37
N GLN A 322 -5.64 13.40 11.26
CA GLN A 322 -5.95 12.64 10.05
C GLN A 322 -5.33 13.29 8.80
N ASP A 323 -5.08 12.53 7.75
CA ASP A 323 -4.81 13.10 6.42
C ASP A 323 -6.10 13.59 5.75
N LEU A 324 -6.01 14.32 4.63
CA LEU A 324 -7.20 14.73 3.85
C LEU A 324 -8.06 13.58 3.31
N GLN A 325 -7.60 12.32 3.43
CA GLN A 325 -8.34 11.13 3.03
C GLN A 325 -9.03 10.46 4.23
N GLY A 326 -8.96 11.07 5.43
CA GLY A 326 -9.57 10.59 6.67
C GLY A 326 -8.80 9.46 7.38
N ASN A 327 -7.54 9.21 7.00
CA ASN A 327 -6.71 8.20 7.66
C ASN A 327 -6.06 8.81 8.90
N ALA A 328 -6.24 8.19 10.07
CA ALA A 328 -5.58 8.62 11.30
C ALA A 328 -4.05 8.50 11.19
N ILE A 329 -3.37 9.64 11.33
CA ILE A 329 -1.91 9.77 11.34
C ILE A 329 -1.38 9.56 12.76
N ASN A 330 -2.07 10.14 13.75
CA ASN A 330 -1.67 10.12 15.15
C ASN A 330 -2.92 10.29 16.06
N THR A 331 -2.84 9.88 17.31
CA THR A 331 -3.95 9.97 18.28
C THR A 331 -3.44 10.20 19.70
N HIS A 332 -3.96 11.24 20.34
CA HIS A 332 -3.66 11.60 21.73
C HIS A 332 -4.88 11.33 22.63
N PHE A 333 -4.63 10.91 23.87
CA PHE A 333 -5.65 10.56 24.86
C PHE A 333 -5.43 11.36 26.14
N ILE A 334 -6.48 11.95 26.70
CA ILE A 334 -6.41 12.79 27.89
C ILE A 334 -7.61 12.46 28.79
N ASN A 335 -7.34 11.97 30.00
CA ASN A 335 -8.40 11.72 30.97
C ASN A 335 -8.83 13.05 31.62
N ILE A 336 -10.14 13.27 31.70
CA ILE A 336 -10.77 14.43 32.33
C ILE A 336 -11.67 13.92 33.46
N ASN A 337 -11.33 14.34 34.67
CA ASN A 337 -12.03 13.92 35.88
C ASN A 337 -13.36 14.69 36.05
N LEU A 338 -14.27 14.06 36.78
CA LEU A 338 -15.60 14.47 37.17
C LEU A 338 -15.73 15.94 37.64
N SER A 339 -16.71 16.66 37.10
CA SER A 339 -17.12 17.99 37.60
C SER A 339 -18.64 18.10 37.72
N HIS A 340 -19.12 18.45 38.92
CA HIS A 340 -20.56 18.63 39.20
C HIS A 340 -21.08 20.03 38.78
N SER A 341 -20.25 20.82 38.12
CA SER A 341 -20.58 22.15 37.58
C SER A 341 -20.02 22.28 36.17
N ILE A 342 -20.59 23.22 35.39
CA ILE A 342 -20.01 23.63 34.11
C ILE A 342 -18.69 24.35 34.41
N ILE A 343 -17.58 23.76 33.96
CA ILE A 343 -16.23 24.34 34.12
C ILE A 343 -15.63 24.62 32.75
N GLU A 344 -15.12 25.84 32.56
CA GLU A 344 -14.27 26.18 31.42
C GLU A 344 -12.88 25.59 31.64
N LYS A 345 -12.38 24.83 30.66
CA LYS A 345 -11.09 24.15 30.74
C LYS A 345 -10.27 24.43 29.49
N GLU A 346 -9.05 24.92 29.71
CA GLU A 346 -8.02 25.04 28.69
C GLU A 346 -7.12 23.79 28.68
N ILE A 347 -6.80 23.30 27.49
CA ILE A 347 -5.81 22.25 27.24
C ILE A 347 -4.88 22.73 26.12
N VAL A 348 -3.57 22.65 26.36
CA VAL A 348 -2.54 22.86 25.33
C VAL A 348 -1.73 21.57 25.16
N LEU A 349 -1.53 21.16 23.92
CA LEU A 349 -0.78 19.94 23.57
C LEU A 349 0.35 20.27 22.63
N LEU A 350 1.46 19.58 22.84
CA LEU A 350 2.67 19.67 22.03
C LEU A 350 2.76 18.44 21.12
N ILE A 351 2.93 18.67 19.83
CA ILE A 351 3.42 17.67 18.86
C ILE A 351 4.82 18.10 18.45
N GLU A 352 5.79 17.19 18.62
CA GLU A 352 7.19 17.45 18.31
C GLU A 352 7.39 17.69 16.80
N LYS A 353 8.30 18.61 16.46
CA LYS A 353 8.74 18.89 15.09
C LYS A 353 9.15 17.62 14.33
N ASN A 354 8.96 17.64 13.01
CA ASN A 354 9.22 16.53 12.09
C ASN A 354 8.42 15.24 12.36
N THR A 355 7.38 15.28 13.20
CA THR A 355 6.39 14.17 13.30
C THR A 355 5.67 13.92 11.95
N PHE A 356 5.65 14.91 11.05
CA PHE A 356 4.97 14.86 9.75
C PHE A 356 5.92 15.29 8.61
N ASN A 357 6.00 14.48 7.55
CA ASN A 357 6.91 14.69 6.40
C ASN A 357 6.19 15.38 5.23
N GLU A 358 5.66 16.59 5.46
CA GLU A 358 4.73 17.33 4.57
C GLU A 358 3.35 16.67 4.44
N MET A 359 2.29 17.37 4.87
CA MET A 359 0.92 16.93 4.65
C MET A 359 -0.09 18.04 4.91
N SER A 360 -1.24 17.93 4.26
CA SER A 360 -2.46 18.58 4.70
C SER A 360 -3.21 17.65 5.67
N ILE A 361 -3.56 18.19 6.83
CA ILE A 361 -4.03 17.44 8.01
C ILE A 361 -5.40 17.94 8.48
N MET A 362 -6.22 17.03 8.99
CA MET A 362 -7.51 17.29 9.63
C MET A 362 -7.48 16.91 11.11
N PHE A 363 -8.32 17.56 11.92
CA PHE A 363 -8.43 17.31 13.37
C PHE A 363 -9.84 16.87 13.79
N ASP A 364 -9.90 15.79 14.56
CA ASP A 364 -11.11 15.33 15.26
C ASP A 364 -10.91 15.38 16.79
N ILE A 365 -11.97 15.72 17.52
CA ILE A 365 -12.10 15.51 18.97
C ILE A 365 -13.20 14.46 19.21
N LEU A 366 -12.86 13.37 19.88
CA LEU A 366 -13.84 12.48 20.49
C LEU A 366 -13.83 12.64 22.01
N ILE A 367 -14.98 12.38 22.61
CA ILE A 367 -15.15 12.24 24.04
C ILE A 367 -15.72 10.85 24.27
N SER A 368 -15.12 10.07 25.17
CA SER A 368 -15.63 8.76 25.57
C SER A 368 -15.74 8.66 27.09
N SER A 369 -16.58 7.77 27.62
CA SER A 369 -16.45 7.38 29.03
C SER A 369 -15.09 6.70 29.27
N LEU A 370 -14.75 6.45 30.54
CA LEU A 370 -13.56 5.67 30.88
C LEU A 370 -13.56 4.25 30.28
N ASP A 371 -14.74 3.68 30.03
CA ASP A 371 -14.96 2.39 29.35
C ASP A 371 -14.93 2.48 27.82
N ASP A 372 -14.32 3.53 27.26
CA ASP A 372 -14.12 3.78 25.82
C ASP A 372 -15.40 3.88 24.98
N LYS A 373 -16.57 4.03 25.63
CA LYS A 373 -17.83 4.33 24.95
C LYS A 373 -17.85 5.78 24.52
N ILE A 374 -17.71 6.04 23.22
CA ILE A 374 -17.81 7.39 22.64
C ILE A 374 -19.17 8.02 23.02
N LEU A 375 -19.10 9.18 23.68
CA LEU A 375 -20.22 10.01 24.10
C LEU A 375 -20.48 11.12 23.07
N ILE A 376 -19.42 11.78 22.59
CA ILE A 376 -19.48 12.92 21.65
C ILE A 376 -18.34 12.81 20.64
N ASN A 377 -18.53 13.30 19.41
CA ASN A 377 -17.49 13.32 18.37
C ASN A 377 -17.64 14.57 17.49
N TYR A 378 -16.67 15.48 17.56
CA TYR A 378 -16.49 16.62 16.66
C TYR A 378 -15.49 16.23 15.59
N ARG A 379 -15.95 16.14 14.34
CA ARG A 379 -15.11 15.77 13.19
C ARG A 379 -14.72 16.98 12.35
N ASN A 380 -13.53 16.92 11.78
CA ASN A 380 -12.98 17.90 10.84
C ASN A 380 -13.08 19.34 11.38
N LEU A 381 -12.66 19.53 12.64
CA LEU A 381 -12.65 20.81 13.34
C LEU A 381 -11.78 21.87 12.67
N CYS A 382 -10.67 21.42 12.08
CA CYS A 382 -9.73 22.23 11.34
C CYS A 382 -9.09 21.37 10.25
N GLU A 383 -8.88 21.96 9.08
CA GLU A 383 -8.08 21.44 7.98
C GLU A 383 -6.96 22.45 7.73
N THR A 384 -5.71 22.01 7.66
CA THR A 384 -4.56 22.90 7.44
C THR A 384 -3.41 22.20 6.71
N THR A 385 -2.55 22.95 6.05
CA THR A 385 -1.38 22.44 5.32
C THR A 385 -0.11 22.82 6.06
N LEU A 386 0.80 21.85 6.25
CA LEU A 386 2.11 22.08 6.84
C LEU A 386 3.13 22.37 5.73
N GLU A 387 3.75 23.55 5.76
CA GLU A 387 4.85 23.90 4.86
C GLU A 387 6.21 23.38 5.36
N SER A 388 7.08 22.99 4.44
CA SER A 388 8.49 22.72 4.70
C SER A 388 9.34 23.95 4.34
N ASN A 389 10.17 24.40 5.29
CA ASN A 389 11.11 25.50 5.05
C ASN A 389 12.56 25.02 4.86
N ASN A 390 12.78 23.71 4.82
CA ASN A 390 14.08 23.14 4.45
C ASN A 390 14.21 23.11 2.93
N ASN A 391 15.18 23.88 2.41
CA ASN A 391 15.52 23.99 0.97
C ASN A 391 16.15 22.72 0.36
N LEU A 392 15.63 21.53 0.67
CA LEU A 392 15.92 20.29 -0.07
C LEU A 392 15.30 20.32 -1.47
N SER A 393 14.19 21.04 -1.65
CA SER A 393 13.55 21.31 -2.94
C SER A 393 14.40 22.13 -3.93
N LYS A 394 15.45 22.84 -3.46
CA LYS A 394 16.46 23.48 -4.34
C LYS A 394 17.64 22.58 -4.69
N LEU A 395 17.84 21.47 -3.99
CA LEU A 395 18.85 20.46 -4.28
C LEU A 395 18.31 19.34 -5.19
N MET A 396 16.99 19.15 -5.22
CA MET A 396 16.31 18.23 -6.15
C MET A 396 16.03 18.91 -7.49
N GLY A 397 16.88 18.65 -8.48
CA GLY A 397 16.81 19.27 -9.81
C GLY A 397 15.55 18.91 -10.59
N TYR A 398 14.60 19.85 -10.67
CA TYR A 398 13.55 19.81 -11.69
C TYR A 398 14.15 20.06 -13.07
N ILE A 399 13.94 19.13 -13.99
CA ILE A 399 14.24 19.31 -15.41
C ILE A 399 13.25 20.33 -15.97
N ASN A 400 13.73 21.55 -16.22
CA ASN A 400 12.99 22.54 -17.00
C ASN A 400 12.80 22.04 -18.43
N ILE A 401 11.56 21.75 -18.83
CA ILE A 401 11.18 21.72 -20.24
C ILE A 401 10.72 23.14 -20.61
N PRO A 402 11.50 23.92 -21.38
CA PRO A 402 11.11 25.27 -21.75
C PRO A 402 9.98 25.20 -22.79
N ILE A 403 8.80 25.73 -22.42
CA ILE A 403 7.74 26.01 -23.40
C ILE A 403 8.27 27.12 -24.32
N LYS A 404 8.60 26.76 -25.56
CA LYS A 404 9.02 27.72 -26.59
C LYS A 404 7.92 28.73 -26.88
N GLU A 405 8.36 29.94 -27.24
CA GLU A 405 7.51 31.12 -27.51
C GLU A 405 6.31 30.81 -28.41
N ILE A 406 5.11 31.22 -27.94
CA ILE A 406 4.01 31.61 -28.84
C ILE A 406 3.90 33.13 -28.79
N LYS A 407 4.67 33.81 -29.64
CA LYS A 407 4.44 35.23 -29.99
C LYS A 407 3.54 35.32 -31.22
N LYS A 408 2.35 35.91 -31.03
CA LYS A 408 1.63 36.80 -31.97
C LYS A 408 0.35 37.29 -31.28
N THR A 409 0.36 38.44 -30.61
CA THR A 409 -0.01 39.76 -31.18
C THR A 409 -1.40 39.80 -31.83
N ARG A 410 -2.41 40.36 -31.14
CA ARG A 410 -2.87 41.77 -31.33
C ARG A 410 -4.12 42.06 -30.47
N ASN A 411 -4.21 43.33 -30.05
CA ASN A 411 -5.36 44.24 -29.90
C ASN A 411 -6.78 43.64 -29.77
N ALA A 412 -7.69 44.18 -28.96
CA ALA A 412 -7.83 45.60 -28.62
C ALA A 412 -8.53 45.87 -27.27
N ASN A 413 -8.57 47.16 -26.92
CA ASN A 413 -9.48 47.90 -26.03
C ASN A 413 -10.87 47.21 -25.78
N THR A 414 -11.60 47.50 -24.70
CA THR A 414 -11.95 48.85 -24.21
C THR A 414 -12.55 48.82 -22.80
N ILE A 415 -12.23 49.87 -22.02
CA ILE A 415 -12.97 50.47 -20.89
C ILE A 415 -13.35 49.53 -19.73
#